data_AF-A0A7Y8HSN3-F1
#
_entry.id   AF-A0A7Y8HSN3-F1
#
_cell.length_a   1.000
_cell.length_b   1.000
_cell.length_c   1.000
_cell.angle_alpha   90.00
_cell.angle_beta   90.00
_cell.angle_gamma   90.00
#
_symmetry.space_group_name_H-M   'P 1'
#
loop_
_entity.id
_entity.type
_entity.pdbx_description
1 polymer ?
#
loop_
_entity_poly.entity_id
_entity_poly.type
_entity_poly.pdbx_seq_one_letter_code
_entity_poly.pdbx_strand_id
1 'polypeptide(L)'
;MANERKKVTINVDLDDIQEIALKGVRRAAVFMGLGLNAAFNKDFKDYRLSQITKVDLVPPDANDAQIENFKKEFSYWIIGNGLRELIENFHVFLDRLHDGCLLFKVTKVGGSSPQEVQAAGEKFYYVGLSAKLRSRISSKSNPRTSIIFFRSTRLGIA
;
A
#
# COMPACT_ATOMS: atom_id res chain seq x y z
N MET A 1 -45.32 -14.36 13.18
CA MET A 1 -44.09 -14.70 13.93
C MET A 1 -43.09 -13.57 13.72
N ALA A 2 -42.77 -12.80 14.76
CA ALA A 2 -41.85 -11.68 14.66
C ALA A 2 -40.42 -12.22 14.45
N ASN A 3 -39.78 -11.83 13.34
CA ASN A 3 -38.41 -12.22 13.03
C ASN A 3 -37.46 -11.44 13.96
N GLU A 4 -36.98 -12.10 15.00
CA GLU A 4 -36.07 -11.52 15.99
C GLU A 4 -34.73 -11.21 15.31
N ARG A 5 -34.48 -9.93 15.00
CA ARG A 5 -33.25 -9.51 14.33
C ARG A 5 -32.07 -9.68 15.28
N LYS A 6 -31.27 -10.73 15.06
CA LYS A 6 -30.00 -10.95 15.79
C LYS A 6 -29.10 -9.73 15.62
N LYS A 7 -28.77 -9.06 16.72
CA LYS A 7 -27.83 -7.94 16.73
C LYS A 7 -26.43 -8.48 16.45
N VAL A 8 -25.83 -8.03 15.35
CA VAL A 8 -24.43 -8.35 14.99
C VAL A 8 -23.57 -7.14 15.32
N THR A 9 -22.54 -7.34 16.13
CA THR A 9 -21.49 -6.33 16.37
C THR A 9 -20.36 -6.60 15.40
N ILE A 10 -19.97 -5.60 14.62
CA ILE A 10 -18.86 -5.70 13.68
C ILE A 10 -17.78 -4.71 14.13
N ASN A 11 -16.58 -5.23 14.37
CA ASN A 11 -15.42 -4.43 14.71
C ASN A 11 -14.61 -4.14 13.44
N VAL A 12 -14.37 -2.87 13.15
CA VAL A 12 -13.54 -2.42 12.02
C VAL A 12 -12.35 -1.68 12.59
N ASP A 13 -11.18 -2.31 12.53
CA ASP A 13 -9.93 -1.68 12.95
C ASP A 13 -9.36 -0.83 11.80
N LEU A 14 -9.45 0.49 11.94
CA LEU A 14 -8.93 1.43 10.94
C LEU A 14 -7.42 1.57 11.02
N ASP A 15 -6.82 1.27 12.18
CA ASP A 15 -5.37 1.32 12.36
C ASP A 15 -4.74 0.17 11.55
N ASP A 16 -5.35 -1.02 11.57
CA ASP A 16 -4.91 -2.16 10.75
C ASP A 16 -5.04 -1.89 9.24
N ILE A 17 -6.09 -1.17 8.81
CA ILE A 17 -6.23 -0.76 7.41
C ILE A 17 -5.12 0.25 7.04
N GLN A 18 -4.91 1.28 7.87
CA GLN A 18 -3.87 2.29 7.65
C GLN A 18 -2.47 1.67 7.60
N GLU A 19 -2.22 0.67 8.44
CA GLU A 19 -0.93 -0.01 8.56
C GLU A 19 -0.48 -0.67 7.24
N ILE A 20 -1.41 -1.03 6.35
CA ILE A 20 -1.09 -1.52 4.99
C ILE A 20 -0.27 -0.48 4.22
N ALA A 21 -0.76 0.76 4.15
CA ALA A 21 -0.06 1.84 3.45
C ALA A 21 1.27 2.18 4.14
N LEU A 22 1.28 2.22 5.48
CA LEU A 22 2.50 2.54 6.25
C LEU A 22 3.60 1.49 6.07
N LYS A 23 3.26 0.20 5.96
CA LYS A 23 4.22 -0.86 5.63
C LYS A 23 4.87 -0.63 4.27
N GLY A 24 4.08 -0.32 3.24
CA GLY A 24 4.59 0.02 1.90
C GLY A 24 5.53 1.22 1.93
N VAL A 25 5.14 2.30 2.64
CA VAL A 25 5.96 3.51 2.78
C VAL A 25 7.29 3.21 3.46
N ARG A 26 7.28 2.51 4.59
CA ARG A 26 8.51 2.15 5.32
C ARG A 26 9.42 1.26 4.48
N ARG A 27 8.84 0.27 3.79
CA ARG A 27 9.59 -0.65 2.93
C ARG A 27 10.26 0.08 1.76
N ALA A 28 9.51 0.92 1.06
CA ALA A 28 10.04 1.76 -0.02
C ALA A 28 11.14 2.68 0.49
N ALA A 29 10.94 3.36 1.62
CA ALA A 29 11.94 4.26 2.20
C ALA A 29 13.25 3.53 2.54
N VAL A 30 13.18 2.35 3.17
CA VAL A 30 14.36 1.55 3.53
C VAL A 30 15.12 1.10 2.29
N PHE A 31 14.44 0.49 1.31
CA PHE A 31 15.12 -0.06 0.14
C PHE A 31 15.64 1.02 -0.82
N MET A 32 14.88 2.10 -1.04
CA MET A 32 15.38 3.25 -1.80
C MET A 32 16.57 3.89 -1.09
N GLY A 33 16.50 4.11 0.22
CA GLY A 33 17.60 4.68 0.99
C GLY A 33 18.86 3.82 0.89
N LEU A 34 18.73 2.51 1.11
CA LEU A 34 19.85 1.57 0.98
C LEU A 34 20.47 1.58 -0.42
N GLY A 35 19.63 1.43 -1.46
CA GLY A 35 20.10 1.36 -2.84
C GLY A 35 20.70 2.67 -3.34
N LEU A 36 20.08 3.82 -3.04
CA LEU A 36 20.59 5.13 -3.44
C LEU A 36 21.89 5.48 -2.73
N ASN A 37 22.01 5.17 -1.43
CA ASN A 37 23.27 5.37 -0.71
C ASN A 37 24.40 4.52 -1.31
N ALA A 38 24.12 3.28 -1.70
CA ALA A 38 25.10 2.43 -2.40
C ALA A 38 25.45 2.98 -3.80
N ALA A 39 24.46 3.47 -4.54
CA ALA A 39 24.64 4.06 -5.86
C ALA A 39 25.51 5.33 -5.81
N PHE A 40 25.31 6.18 -4.80
CA PHE A 40 26.03 7.46 -4.67
C PHE A 40 27.38 7.35 -3.96
N ASN A 41 27.64 6.24 -3.27
CA ASN A 41 28.95 6.01 -2.67
C ASN A 41 29.98 5.68 -3.76
N LYS A 42 30.97 6.55 -3.96
CA LYS A 42 32.05 6.35 -4.95
C LYS A 42 32.91 5.12 -4.66
N ASP A 43 33.09 4.80 -3.37
CA ASP A 43 33.92 3.69 -2.91
C ASP A 43 33.20 2.34 -2.97
N PHE A 44 31.88 2.35 -3.18
CA PHE A 44 31.12 1.11 -3.37
C PHE A 44 31.41 0.52 -4.75
N LYS A 45 32.29 -0.48 -4.81
CA LYS A 45 32.72 -1.18 -6.04
C LYS A 45 32.45 -2.70 -6.05
N ASP A 46 31.80 -3.22 -5.02
CA ASP A 46 31.41 -4.64 -4.99
C ASP A 46 30.04 -4.83 -5.65
N TYR A 47 30.08 -5.24 -6.93
CA TYR A 47 28.90 -5.47 -7.76
C TYR A 47 28.55 -6.95 -7.90
N ARG A 48 29.28 -7.83 -7.21
CA ARG A 48 29.08 -9.27 -7.34
C ARG A 48 27.79 -9.67 -6.63
N LEU A 49 26.97 -10.48 -7.31
CA LEU A 49 25.96 -11.25 -6.60
C LEU A 49 26.67 -12.12 -5.57
N SER A 50 26.04 -12.28 -4.40
CA SER A 50 26.54 -13.04 -3.24
C SER A 50 27.39 -14.26 -3.64
N GLN A 51 28.36 -14.64 -2.80
CA GLN A 51 29.32 -15.74 -3.06
C GLN A 51 28.71 -17.13 -3.37
N ILE A 52 27.38 -17.24 -3.36
CA ILE A 52 26.62 -18.41 -3.77
C ILE A 52 26.86 -18.74 -5.26
N THR A 53 27.08 -17.74 -6.12
CA THR A 53 27.29 -17.98 -7.56
C THR A 53 28.71 -17.64 -8.00
N LYS A 54 29.36 -18.56 -8.73
CA LYS A 54 30.67 -18.30 -9.38
C LYS A 54 30.55 -17.47 -10.68
N VAL A 55 29.35 -17.03 -11.03
CA VAL A 55 29.10 -16.28 -12.26
C VAL A 55 29.31 -14.80 -11.94
N ASP A 56 30.41 -14.24 -12.45
CA ASP A 56 30.63 -12.79 -12.46
C ASP A 56 30.08 -12.26 -13.79
N LEU A 57 28.98 -11.52 -13.73
CA LEU A 57 28.35 -10.89 -14.90
C LEU A 57 28.88 -9.47 -15.13
N VAL A 58 29.68 -8.96 -14.21
CA VAL A 58 30.27 -7.64 -14.33
C VAL A 58 31.59 -7.77 -15.08
N PRO A 59 31.82 -6.98 -16.15
CA PRO A 59 33.08 -7.01 -16.87
C PRO A 59 34.25 -6.74 -15.89
N PRO A 60 35.29 -7.58 -15.88
CA PRO A 60 36.40 -7.45 -14.93
C PRO A 60 37.25 -6.18 -15.18
N ASP A 61 37.09 -5.57 -16.34
CA ASP A 61 37.82 -4.40 -16.85
C ASP A 61 36.93 -3.15 -17.01
N ALA A 62 35.79 -3.10 -16.33
CA ALA A 62 34.92 -1.94 -16.36
C ALA A 62 35.65 -0.67 -15.86
N ASN A 63 35.74 0.34 -16.72
CA ASN A 63 36.35 1.61 -16.35
C ASN A 63 35.44 2.46 -15.46
N ASP A 64 35.98 3.51 -14.84
CA ASP A 64 35.23 4.34 -13.90
C ASP A 64 33.98 5.00 -14.54
N ALA A 65 34.02 5.32 -15.84
CA ALA A 65 32.87 5.88 -16.55
C ALA A 65 31.73 4.86 -16.73
N GLN A 66 32.07 3.59 -17.03
CA GLN A 66 31.10 2.50 -17.09
C GLN A 66 30.48 2.23 -15.71
N ILE A 67 31.30 2.23 -14.66
CA ILE A 67 30.85 2.05 -13.28
C ILE A 67 29.89 3.17 -12.87
N GLU A 68 30.22 4.43 -13.18
CA GLU A 68 29.35 5.58 -12.91
C GLU A 68 28.00 5.43 -13.64
N ASN A 69 28.03 4.98 -14.89
CA ASN A 69 26.82 4.70 -15.64
C ASN A 69 25.97 3.59 -15.00
N PHE A 70 26.58 2.48 -14.55
CA PHE A 70 25.86 1.42 -13.84
C PHE A 70 25.19 1.92 -12.56
N LYS A 71 25.89 2.73 -11.78
CA LYS A 71 25.35 3.36 -10.56
C LYS A 71 24.17 4.28 -10.87
N LYS A 72 24.27 5.07 -11.94
CA LYS A 72 23.19 5.95 -12.40
C LYS A 72 21.96 5.15 -12.80
N GLU A 73 22.11 4.14 -13.65
CA GLU A 73 20.99 3.28 -14.07
C GLU A 73 20.38 2.52 -12.89
N PHE A 74 21.21 2.01 -11.98
CA PHE A 74 20.75 1.37 -10.74
C PHE A 74 19.93 2.35 -9.86
N SER A 75 20.33 3.61 -9.78
CA SER A 75 19.57 4.64 -9.04
C SER A 75 18.17 4.86 -9.63
N TYR A 76 18.05 4.91 -10.95
CA TYR A 76 16.74 5.02 -11.61
C TYR A 76 15.91 3.77 -11.40
N TRP A 77 16.54 2.60 -11.50
CA TRP A 77 15.88 1.33 -11.25
C TRP A 77 15.35 1.23 -9.82
N ILE A 78 16.13 1.62 -8.81
CA ILE A 78 15.69 1.51 -7.41
C ILE A 78 14.58 2.50 -7.06
N ILE A 79 14.63 3.73 -7.62
CA ILE A 79 13.55 4.70 -7.49
C ILE A 79 12.27 4.14 -8.13
N GLY A 80 12.36 3.59 -9.34
CA GLY A 80 11.23 2.97 -10.03
C GLY A 80 10.59 1.83 -9.23
N ASN A 81 11.41 0.96 -8.63
CA ASN A 81 10.92 -0.11 -7.75
C ASN A 81 10.27 0.44 -6.47
N GLY A 82 10.86 1.46 -5.84
CA GLY A 82 10.27 2.11 -4.67
C GLY A 82 8.92 2.78 -4.97
N LEU A 83 8.77 3.43 -6.12
CA LEU A 83 7.50 4.00 -6.55
C LEU A 83 6.44 2.93 -6.87
N ARG A 84 6.84 1.84 -7.53
CA ARG A 84 5.95 0.69 -7.80
C ARG A 84 5.44 0.09 -6.49
N GLU A 85 6.34 -0.13 -5.54
CA GLU A 85 6.04 -0.64 -4.20
C GLU A 85 4.96 0.22 -3.51
N LEU A 86 5.10 1.55 -3.56
CA LEU A 86 4.10 2.46 -3.03
C LEU A 86 2.75 2.30 -3.74
N ILE A 87 2.74 2.32 -5.07
CA ILE A 87 1.50 2.20 -5.87
C ILE A 87 0.75 0.91 -5.53
N GLU A 88 1.45 -0.22 -5.45
CA GLU A 88 0.88 -1.53 -5.15
C GLU A 88 0.29 -1.57 -3.73
N ASN A 89 1.01 -1.07 -2.73
CA ASN A 89 0.49 -1.04 -1.36
C ASN A 89 -0.70 -0.06 -1.21
N PHE A 90 -0.66 1.09 -1.86
CA PHE A 90 -1.79 2.03 -1.86
C PHE A 90 -3.02 1.43 -2.55
N HIS A 91 -2.84 0.59 -3.56
CA HIS A 91 -3.95 -0.15 -4.18
C HIS A 91 -4.63 -1.06 -3.18
N VAL A 92 -3.86 -1.89 -2.46
CA VAL A 92 -4.37 -2.81 -1.43
C VAL A 92 -5.01 -2.05 -0.27
N PHE A 93 -4.39 -0.96 0.18
CA PHE A 93 -4.95 -0.08 1.21
C PHE A 93 -6.34 0.46 0.80
N LEU A 94 -6.47 0.97 -0.42
CA LEU A 94 -7.75 1.50 -0.91
C LEU A 94 -8.82 0.43 -1.05
N ASP A 95 -8.44 -0.80 -1.40
CA ASP A 95 -9.38 -1.93 -1.42
C ASP A 95 -9.91 -2.24 -0.03
N ARG A 96 -9.03 -2.34 0.98
CA ARG A 96 -9.47 -2.57 2.36
C ARG A 96 -10.28 -1.42 2.94
N LEU A 97 -9.93 -0.19 2.60
CA LEU A 97 -10.72 0.98 2.96
C LEU A 97 -12.10 0.96 2.29
N HIS A 98 -12.17 0.50 1.03
CA HIS A 98 -13.43 0.33 0.32
C HIS A 98 -14.32 -0.74 0.97
N ASP A 99 -13.73 -1.87 1.36
CA ASP A 99 -14.44 -2.94 2.08
C ASP A 99 -15.08 -2.40 3.37
N GLY A 100 -14.31 -1.63 4.15
CA GLY A 100 -14.81 -0.96 5.35
C GLY A 100 -15.97 -0.01 5.03
N CYS A 101 -15.86 0.79 3.97
CA CYS A 101 -16.94 1.67 3.50
C CYS A 101 -18.22 0.90 3.13
N LEU A 102 -18.09 -0.22 2.41
CA LEU A 102 -19.23 -1.06 2.02
C LEU A 102 -19.91 -1.67 3.25
N LEU A 103 -19.12 -2.13 4.21
CA LEU A 103 -19.63 -2.66 5.47
C LEU A 103 -20.44 -1.60 6.24
N PHE A 104 -19.96 -0.36 6.30
CA PHE A 104 -20.74 0.75 6.87
C PHE A 104 -22.03 1.04 6.10
N LYS A 105 -22.03 0.85 4.77
CA LYS A 105 -23.22 1.06 3.94
C LYS A 105 -24.30 0.01 4.20
N VAL A 106 -23.93 -1.25 4.39
CA VAL A 106 -24.86 -2.36 4.69
C VAL A 106 -25.45 -2.24 6.10
N THR A 107 -24.63 -1.81 7.06
CA THR A 107 -25.03 -1.78 8.49
C THR A 107 -25.91 -0.60 8.88
N LYS A 108 -26.03 0.43 8.03
CA LYS A 108 -26.98 1.53 8.25
C LYS A 108 -28.44 1.04 8.20
N VAL A 109 -29.30 1.61 9.04
CA VAL A 109 -30.75 1.35 8.99
C VAL A 109 -31.29 1.84 7.65
N GLY A 110 -31.92 0.94 6.88
CA GLY A 110 -32.29 1.20 5.48
C GLY A 110 -31.12 1.06 4.49
N GLY A 111 -30.04 0.38 4.90
CA GLY A 111 -28.84 0.15 4.09
C GLY A 111 -29.12 -0.63 2.80
N SER A 112 -28.16 -0.53 1.89
CA SER A 112 -28.22 -1.18 0.57
C SER A 112 -28.40 -2.69 0.67
N SER A 113 -29.07 -3.28 -0.31
CA SER A 113 -29.18 -4.73 -0.44
C SER A 113 -27.80 -5.36 -0.66
N PRO A 114 -27.60 -6.65 -0.32
CA PRO A 114 -26.35 -7.37 -0.60
C PRO A 114 -25.93 -7.27 -2.08
N GLN A 115 -26.90 -7.31 -3.01
CA GLN A 115 -26.64 -7.21 -4.45
C GLN A 115 -26.11 -5.84 -4.86
N GLU A 116 -26.65 -4.75 -4.30
CA GLU A 116 -26.16 -3.39 -4.56
C GLU A 116 -24.74 -3.19 -4.03
N VAL A 117 -24.42 -3.82 -2.91
CA VAL A 117 -23.10 -3.74 -2.27
C VAL A 117 -22.08 -4.55 -3.06
N GLN A 118 -22.46 -5.75 -3.53
CA GLN A 118 -21.63 -6.56 -4.40
C GLN A 118 -21.32 -5.83 -5.72
N ALA A 119 -22.33 -5.28 -6.39
CA ALA A 119 -22.14 -4.53 -7.63
C ALA A 119 -21.25 -3.29 -7.44
N ALA A 120 -21.36 -2.60 -6.30
CA ALA A 120 -20.48 -1.49 -5.95
C ALA A 120 -19.03 -1.95 -5.70
N GLY A 121 -18.85 -3.12 -5.07
CA GLY A 121 -17.55 -3.76 -4.88
C GLY A 121 -16.87 -4.10 -6.21
N GLU A 122 -17.55 -4.85 -7.07
CA GLU A 122 -17.04 -5.25 -8.39
C GLU A 122 -16.60 -4.03 -9.20
N LYS A 123 -17.42 -2.98 -9.26
CA LYS A 123 -17.07 -1.76 -9.99
C LYS A 123 -15.80 -1.08 -9.46
N PHE A 124 -15.49 -1.21 -8.16
CA PHE A 124 -14.33 -0.59 -7.55
C PHE A 124 -13.05 -1.41 -7.74
N TYR A 125 -13.09 -2.74 -7.63
CA TYR A 125 -11.87 -3.55 -7.72
C TYR A 125 -11.25 -3.55 -9.12
N TYR A 126 -12.06 -3.45 -10.17
CA TYR A 126 -11.56 -3.49 -11.55
C TYR A 126 -11.03 -2.15 -12.09
N VAL A 127 -11.02 -1.09 -11.28
CA VAL A 127 -10.51 0.21 -11.72
C VAL A 127 -9.09 0.49 -11.21
N GLY A 128 -8.27 1.15 -12.03
CA GLY A 128 -6.91 1.54 -11.66
C GLY A 128 -6.86 2.55 -10.50
N LEU A 129 -5.67 2.69 -9.87
CA LEU A 129 -5.46 3.54 -8.70
C LEU A 129 -5.99 4.98 -8.88
N SER A 130 -5.70 5.60 -10.02
CA SER A 130 -6.16 6.97 -10.30
C SER A 130 -7.68 7.11 -10.32
N ALA A 131 -8.39 6.09 -10.81
CA ALA A 131 -9.85 6.06 -10.79
C ALA A 131 -10.40 5.82 -9.37
N LYS A 132 -9.78 4.92 -8.60
CA LYS A 132 -10.10 4.71 -7.17
C LYS A 132 -9.99 6.02 -6.38
N LEU A 133 -8.90 6.76 -6.53
CA LEU A 133 -8.70 8.06 -5.87
C LEU A 133 -9.76 9.09 -6.26
N ARG A 134 -10.04 9.24 -7.57
CA ARG A 134 -11.07 10.19 -8.05
C ARG A 134 -12.47 9.88 -7.52
N SER A 135 -12.82 8.60 -7.41
CA SER A 135 -14.13 8.19 -6.89
C SER A 135 -14.40 8.64 -5.44
N ARG A 136 -13.35 8.97 -4.68
CA ARG A 136 -13.42 9.40 -3.27
C ARG A 136 -13.23 10.90 -3.06
N ILE A 137 -12.49 11.58 -3.93
CA ILE A 137 -12.28 13.04 -3.84
C ILE A 137 -13.57 13.83 -4.18
N SER A 138 -14.49 13.24 -4.97
CA SER A 138 -15.71 13.93 -5.41
C SER A 138 -16.94 13.77 -4.51
N SER A 139 -16.89 12.99 -3.42
CA SER A 139 -18.07 12.79 -2.55
C SER A 139 -18.17 13.84 -1.46
N LYS A 140 -19.08 14.82 -1.62
CA LYS A 140 -19.47 15.78 -0.58
C LYS A 140 -20.07 15.05 0.63
N SER A 141 -19.59 15.37 1.83
CA SER A 141 -20.00 14.77 3.11
C SER A 141 -21.39 15.22 3.58
N ASN A 142 -22.22 14.30 4.08
CA ASN A 142 -23.53 14.57 4.71
C ASN A 142 -23.41 14.39 6.26
N PRO A 143 -23.74 15.38 7.10
CA PRO A 143 -23.25 15.48 8.48
C PRO A 143 -24.06 14.74 9.58
N ARG A 144 -24.76 13.64 9.28
CA ARG A 144 -25.58 12.94 10.30
C ARG A 144 -25.23 11.47 10.43
N THR A 145 -24.16 11.13 11.16
CA THR A 145 -24.00 9.78 11.73
C THR A 145 -23.09 9.84 12.95
N SER A 146 -23.62 9.51 14.13
CA SER A 146 -22.82 9.22 15.33
C SER A 146 -22.36 7.77 15.24
N ILE A 147 -21.05 7.58 15.05
CA ILE A 147 -20.37 6.27 15.02
C ILE A 147 -19.38 6.27 16.18
N ILE A 148 -19.42 5.22 17.01
CA ILE A 148 -18.46 5.04 18.10
C ILE A 148 -17.25 4.32 17.51
N PHE A 149 -16.14 5.05 17.39
CA PHE A 149 -14.84 4.49 17.00
C PHE A 149 -14.14 3.98 18.26
N PHE A 150 -13.68 2.73 18.25
CA PHE A 150 -12.75 2.25 19.27
C PHE A 150 -11.33 2.46 18.74
N ARG A 151 -10.59 3.36 19.41
CA ARG A 151 -9.15 3.50 19.21
C ARG A 151 -8.49 2.35 19.95
N SER A 152 -7.77 1.48 19.26
CA SER A 152 -6.95 0.47 19.91
C SER A 152 -5.74 1.17 20.53
N THR A 153 -5.80 1.49 21.83
CA THR A 153 -4.60 1.89 22.57
C THR A 153 -3.68 0.68 22.66
N ARG A 154 -2.82 0.48 21.66
CA ARG A 154 -1.58 -0.26 21.87
C ARG A 154 -0.73 0.60 22.80
N LEU A 155 -0.82 0.29 24.09
CA LEU A 155 0.12 0.71 25.11
C LEU A 155 1.53 0.47 24.57
N GLY A 156 2.30 1.54 24.46
CA GLY A 156 3.73 1.45 24.25
C GLY A 156 4.34 0.61 25.36
N ILE A 157 5.15 -0.36 24.97
CA ILE A 157 6.21 -0.86 25.83
C ILE A 157 7.49 -0.47 25.12
N ALA A 158 8.29 0.30 25.85
CA ALA A 158 9.60 0.83 25.49
C ALA A 158 10.61 -0.28 25.15
#